data_AF-A0AAW2VBI6-F1
#
_entry.id   AF-A0AAW2VBI6-F1
#
_cell.length_a   1.000
_cell.length_b   1.000
_cell.length_c   1.000
_cell.angle_alpha   90.00
_cell.angle_beta   90.00
_cell.angle_gamma   90.00
#
_symmetry.space_group_name_H-M   'P 1'
#
loop_
_entity.id
_entity.type
_entity.pdbx_description
1 polymer ?
#
loop_
_entity_poly.entity_id
_entity_poly.type
_entity_poly.pdbx_seq_one_letter_code
_entity_poly.pdbx_strand_id
1 'polypeptide(L)' 'MEKCEMLQGIGQCGIGEDHMYKGLEKNEIVAIKWIPFDVKDEGLPSIVLREISMLKELDHANVVRCLAQVLRNVAV' A
#
# COMPACT_ATOMS: atom_id res chain seq x y z
N MET A 1 1.28 -6.07 -8.81
CA MET A 1 0.36 -5.19 -9.56
C MET A 1 -0.09 -5.76 -10.89
N GLU A 2 0.60 -6.74 -11.48
CA GLU A 2 0.12 -7.43 -12.71
C GLU A 2 -1.22 -8.16 -12.53
N LYS A 3 -1.69 -8.31 -11.28
CA LYS A 3 -2.96 -8.94 -10.92
C LYS A 3 -4.06 -7.94 -10.53
N CYS A 4 -3.86 -6.63 -10.72
CA CYS A 4 -4.86 -5.62 -10.37
C CYS A 4 -4.96 -4.54 -11.46
N GLU A 5 -6.16 -4.05 -11.72
CA GLU A 5 -6.43 -2.92 -12.61
C GLU A 5 -6.70 -1.65 -11.79
N MET A 6 -6.06 -0.54 -12.13
CA MET A 6 -6.31 0.74 -11.47
C MET A 6 -7.67 1.28 -11.90
N LEU A 7 -8.52 1.64 -10.94
CA LEU A 7 -9.84 2.21 -11.20
C LEU A 7 -9.82 3.73 -11.13
N GLN A 8 -9.37 4.30 -10.01
CA GLN A 8 -9.30 5.75 -9.79
C GLN A 8 -8.35 6.11 -8.65
N GLY A 9 -7.86 7.35 -8.64
CA GLY A 9 -7.23 7.95 -7.45
C GLY A 9 -8.28 8.25 -6.38
N ILE A 10 -7.98 7.95 -5.12
CA ILE A 10 -8.91 8.13 -3.98
C ILE A 10 -8.36 9.06 -2.90
N GLY A 11 -7.07 9.37 -2.90
CA GLY A 11 -6.48 10.28 -1.92
C GLY A 11 -5.02 10.57 -2.18
N GLN A 12 -4.54 11.64 -1.55
CA GLN A 12 -3.13 11.99 -1.50
C GLN A 12 -2.77 12.26 -0.04
N CYS A 13 -1.68 11.67 0.42
CA CYS A 13 -1.08 11.94 1.71
C CYS A 13 0.29 12.60 1.48
N GLY A 14 0.82 13.33 2.46
CA GLY A 14 2.10 14.04 2.32
C GLY A 14 3.31 13.15 1.97
N ILE A 15 3.16 11.82 2.05
CA ILE A 15 4.19 10.82 1.77
C ILE A 15 3.83 9.86 0.62
N GLY A 16 2.70 10.04 -0.06
CA GLY A 16 2.27 9.09 -1.09
C GLY A 16 0.86 9.30 -1.63
N GLU A 17 0.48 8.44 -2.55
CA GLU A 17 -0.81 8.51 -3.25
C GLU A 17 -1.62 7.24 -3.02
N ASP A 18 -2.92 7.41 -2.77
CA ASP A 18 -3.87 6.34 -2.56
C ASP A 18 -4.71 6.14 -3.81
N HIS A 19 -4.70 4.92 -4.30
CA HIS A 19 -5.39 4.52 -5.52
C HIS A 19 -6.29 3.32 -5.26
N MET A 20 -7.48 3.32 -5.84
CA MET A 20 -8.40 2.19 -5.83
C MET A 20 -8.10 1.28 -7.00
N TYR A 21 -8.00 -0.02 -6.73
CA TYR A 21 -7.75 -1.06 -7.71
C TYR A 21 -8.80 -2.17 -7.61
N LYS A 22 -8.99 -2.87 -8.72
CA LYS A 22 -9.75 -4.11 -8.78
C LYS A 22 -8.79 -5.27 -9.02
N GLY A 23 -8.80 -6.27 -8.13
CA GLY A 23 -8.08 -7.52 -8.31
C GLY A 23 -8.64 -8.32 -9.48
N LEU A 24 -7.78 -8.73 -10.41
CA LEU A 24 -8.15 -9.42 -11.64
C LEU A 24 -8.58 -10.88 -11.41
N GLU A 25 -8.02 -11.55 -10.40
CA GLU A 25 -8.31 -12.96 -10.14
C GLU A 25 -9.56 -13.16 -9.26
N LYS A 26 -9.75 -12.30 -8.27
CA LYS A 26 -10.82 -12.44 -7.27
C LYS A 26 -11.93 -11.40 -7.41
N ASN A 27 -11.81 -10.46 -8.35
CA ASN A 27 -12.69 -9.29 -8.50
C ASN A 27 -12.84 -8.46 -7.20
N GLU A 28 -11.88 -8.56 -6.27
CA GLU A 28 -11.88 -7.80 -5.02
C GLU A 28 -11.46 -6.35 -5.25
N ILE A 29 -12.16 -5.39 -4.64
CA ILE A 29 -11.74 -3.99 -4.67
C ILE A 29 -10.78 -3.76 -3.50
N VAL A 30 -9.61 -3.20 -3.79
CA VAL A 30 -8.56 -2.91 -2.82
C VAL A 30 -8.07 -1.48 -2.96
N ALA A 31 -7.63 -0.87 -1.86
CA ALA A 31 -6.88 0.37 -1.88
C ALA A 31 -5.38 0.05 -1.84
N ILE A 32 -4.60 0.74 -2.66
CA ILE A 32 -3.14 0.67 -2.65
C ILE A 32 -2.61 2.06 -2.29
N LYS A 33 -1.87 2.13 -1.19
CA LYS A 33 -1.08 3.30 -0.79
C LYS A 33 0.31 3.16 -1.38
N TRP A 34 0.61 3.96 -2.41
CA TRP A 34 1.93 4.00 -3.04
C TRP A 34 2.82 4.99 -2.31
N ILE A 35 3.92 4.51 -1.73
CA ILE A 35 4.86 5.30 -0.96
C ILE A 35 6.23 5.22 -1.64
N PRO A 36 6.69 6.28 -2.33
CA PRO A 36 8.04 6.33 -2.87
C PRO A 36 9.05 6.55 -1.74
N PHE A 37 10.19 5.84 -1.79
CA PHE A 37 11.29 6.00 -0.84
C PHE A 37 12.61 5.54 -1.47
N ASP A 38 13.73 6.11 -1.02
CA ASP A 38 15.06 5.68 -1.45
C ASP A 38 15.65 4.68 -0.46
N VAL A 39 15.74 3.42 -0.89
CA VAL A 39 16.26 2.31 -0.09
C VAL A 39 17.76 2.49 0.20
N LYS A 40 18.52 3.17 -0.67
CA LYS A 40 19.99 3.22 -0.58
C LYS A 40 20.49 4.10 0.56
N ASP A 41 19.80 5.21 0.81
CA ASP A 41 20.26 6.22 1.77
C ASP A 41 19.45 6.22 3.08
N GLU A 42 18.13 5.99 3.02
CA GLU A 42 17.24 6.18 4.18
C GLU A 42 16.59 4.89 4.67
N GLY A 43 16.59 3.83 3.85
CA GLY A 43 15.79 2.63 4.12
C GLY A 43 14.29 2.93 4.13
N LEU A 44 13.49 2.06 4.75
CA LEU A 44 12.05 2.30 4.90
C LEU A 44 11.80 3.32 6.02
N PRO A 45 11.03 4.41 5.78
CA PRO A 45 10.70 5.37 6.82
C PRO A 45 10.03 4.69 8.03
N SER A 46 10.47 5.06 9.24
CA SER A 46 9.98 4.44 10.49
C SER A 46 8.47 4.57 10.68
N ILE A 47 7.88 5.66 10.17
CA ILE A 47 6.43 5.89 10.17
C ILE A 47 5.72 4.80 9.37
N VAL A 48 6.23 4.44 8.19
CA VAL A 48 5.67 3.40 7.32
C VAL A 48 5.77 2.04 7.99
N LEU A 49 6.93 1.74 8.60
CA LEU A 49 7.13 0.50 9.35
C LEU A 49 6.15 0.40 10.53
N ARG A 50 5.94 1.49 11.27
CA ARG A 50 4.99 1.53 12.37
C ARG A 50 3.56 1.29 11.91
N GLU A 51 3.11 1.97 10.85
CA GLU A 51 1.77 1.77 10.29
C GLU A 51 1.55 0.30 9.88
N ILE A 52 2.49 -0.29 9.14
CA ILE A 52 2.40 -1.69 8.70
C ILE A 52 2.38 -2.64 9.90
N SER A 53 3.28 -2.48 10.86
CA SER A 53 3.35 -3.35 12.04
C SER A 53 2.06 -3.30 12.85
N MET A 54 1.50 -2.09 13.07
CA MET A 54 0.23 -1.94 13.79
C MET A 54 -0.93 -2.59 13.03
N LEU A 55 -1.04 -2.39 11.70
CA LEU A 55 -2.13 -2.97 10.92
C LEU A 55 -2.05 -4.50 10.77
N LYS A 56 -0.87 -5.11 10.91
CA LYS A 56 -0.71 -6.57 10.91
C LYS A 56 -1.25 -7.24 12.17
N GLU A 57 -1.20 -6.55 13.30
CA GLU A 57 -1.63 -7.08 14.59
C GLU A 57 -3.12 -6.84 14.86
N LEU A 58 -3.75 -5.94 14.10
CA LEU A 58 -5.15 -5.56 14.27
C LEU A 58 -6.07 -6.36 13.33
N ASP A 59 -6.82 -7.31 13.89
CA ASP A 59 -7.89 -8.03 13.20
C ASP A 59 -9.25 -7.71 13.85
N HIS A 60 -9.93 -6.69 13.33
CA HIS A 60 -11.20 -6.22 13.86
C HIS A 60 -12.09 -5.65 12.75
N ALA A 61 -13.41 -5.87 12.84
CA ALA A 61 -14.37 -5.49 11.80
C ALA A 61 -14.39 -3.98 11.47
N ASN A 62 -14.04 -3.13 12.44
CA ASN A 62 -14.00 -1.67 12.30
C ASN A 62 -12.60 -1.10 12.06
N VAL A 63 -11.60 -1.95 11.82
CA VAL A 63 -10.23 -1.53 11.52
C VAL A 63 -9.89 -2.00 10.12
N VAL A 64 -9.24 -1.12 9.35
CA VAL A 64 -8.77 -1.48 8.00
C VAL A 64 -7.74 -2.60 8.11
N ARG A 65 -7.89 -3.63 7.27
CA ARG A 65 -6.96 -4.76 7.24
C ARG A 65 -5.90 -4.56 6.18
N CYS A 66 -4.63 -4.70 6.55
CA CYS A 66 -3.54 -4.78 5.60
C CYS A 66 -3.53 -6.19 4.97
N LEU A 67 -3.82 -6.30 3.67
CA LEU A 67 -3.87 -7.59 2.97
C LEU A 67 -2.50 -8.09 2.53
N ALA A 68 -1.64 -7.17 2.07
CA ALA A 68 -0.30 -7.49 1.61
C ALA A 68 0.57 -6.22 1.56
N GLN A 69 1.89 -6.42 1.57
CA GLN A 69 2.89 -5.40 1.32
C GLN A 69 3.84 -5.86 0.22
N VAL A 70 4.18 -4.96 -0.71
CA VAL A 70 5.08 -5.26 -1.82
C VAL A 70 6.12 -4.16 -1.90
N LEU A 71 7.38 -4.53 -1.76
CA LEU A 71 8.50 -3.65 -2.06
C LEU A 71 8.86 -3.85 -3.53
N ARG A 72 8.85 -2.77 -4.31
CA ARG A 72 9.32 -2.78 -5.69
C ARG A 72 10.49 -1.83 -5.82
N ASN A 73 11.59 -2.33 -6.37
CA ASN A 73 12.65 -1.47 -6.84
C ASN A 73 12.21 -0.90 -8.19
N VAL A 74 11.85 0.38 -8.23
CA VAL A 74 11.63 1.07 -9.50
C VAL A 74 13.03 1.47 -9.98
N ALA A 75 13.66 0.58 -10.76
CA ALA A 75 14.87 0.95 -11.47
C ALA A 75 14.51 2.13 -12.38
N VAL A 76 15.18 3.26 -12.18
CA VAL A 76 15.19 4.39 -13.11
C VAL A 76 16.07 4.02 -14.30
#